data_AF-A0A920VM63-F1
#
_entry.id   AF-A0A920VM63-F1
#
_cell.length_a   1.000
_cell.length_b   1.000
_cell.length_c   1.000
_cell.angle_alpha   90.00
_cell.angle_beta   90.00
_cell.angle_gamma   90.00
#
_symmetry.space_group_name_H-M   'P 1'
#
loop_
_entity.id
_entity.type
_entity.pdbx_description
1 polymer ?
#
loop_
_entity_poly.entity_id
_entity_poly.type
_entity_poly.pdbx_seq_one_letter_code
_entity_poly.pdbx_strand_id
1 'polypeptide(L)'
;MGTRHCRVWRRWFDLDQSLKLYDTVYQYRGIRNRNIWQDRSTLNIPWQYYALALQLSDVARNANLPDEVARRLESDALDFQVVAEGGVNGTPSQ
;
A
#
# COMPACT_ATOMS: atom_id res chain seq x y z
N MET A 1 7.58 -22.45 11.45
CA MET A 1 7.82 -21.24 10.64
C MET A 1 7.66 -20.06 11.57
N GLY A 2 8.75 -19.39 11.93
CA GLY A 2 8.73 -18.29 12.91
C GLY A 2 8.34 -16.98 12.23
N THR A 3 7.34 -16.32 12.77
CA THR A 3 6.84 -15.03 12.29
C THR A 3 7.90 -13.94 12.46
N ARG A 4 8.21 -13.20 11.40
CA ARG A 4 9.18 -12.10 11.48
C ARG A 4 8.54 -10.87 12.11
N HIS A 5 9.05 -10.50 13.29
CA HIS A 5 8.67 -9.26 13.96
C HIS A 5 9.72 -8.17 13.67
N CYS A 6 9.32 -7.13 12.96
CA CYS A 6 10.19 -6.01 12.61
C CYS A 6 9.72 -4.73 13.31
N ARG A 7 10.66 -3.90 13.77
CA ARG A 7 10.36 -2.66 14.48
C ARG A 7 10.62 -1.46 13.58
N VAL A 8 9.61 -0.63 13.38
CA VAL A 8 9.71 0.64 12.62
C VAL A 8 8.92 1.72 13.35
N TRP A 9 9.49 2.91 13.50
CA TRP A 9 8.87 4.08 14.15
C TRP A 9 8.15 3.74 15.49
N ARG A 10 8.88 3.09 16.42
CA ARG A 10 8.39 2.65 17.75
C ARG A 10 7.25 1.62 17.74
N ARG A 11 6.80 1.11 16.59
CA ARG A 11 5.77 0.06 16.48
C ARG A 11 6.36 -1.28 16.07
N TRP A 12 5.73 -2.35 16.53
CA TRP A 12 6.03 -3.73 16.14
C TRP A 12 5.11 -4.17 15.00
N PHE A 13 5.71 -4.73 13.96
CA PHE A 13 5.02 -5.28 12.81
C PHE A 13 5.23 -6.78 12.73
N ASP A 14 4.13 -7.53 12.65
CA ASP A 14 4.13 -8.89 12.13
C ASP A 14 4.20 -8.81 10.60
N LEU A 15 5.41 -8.93 10.07
CA LEU A 15 5.66 -8.65 8.66
C LEU A 15 5.01 -9.69 7.75
N ASP A 16 5.11 -10.97 8.11
CA ASP A 16 4.59 -12.07 7.28
C ASP A 16 3.06 -12.03 7.24
N GLN A 17 2.41 -11.77 8.37
CA GLN A 17 0.95 -11.62 8.43
C GLN A 17 0.49 -10.32 7.74
N SER A 18 1.22 -9.23 7.89
CA SER A 18 0.88 -7.94 7.27
C SER A 18 0.97 -8.02 5.75
N LEU A 19 2.02 -8.64 5.20
CA LEU A 19 2.16 -8.85 3.75
C LEU A 19 1.07 -9.77 3.21
N LYS A 20 0.76 -10.86 3.94
CA LYS A 20 -0.33 -11.77 3.55
C LYS A 20 -1.68 -11.05 3.52
N LEU A 21 -2.00 -10.28 4.55
CA LEU A 21 -3.24 -9.49 4.61
C LEU A 21 -3.28 -8.44 3.50
N TYR A 22 -2.16 -7.76 3.27
CA TYR A 22 -2.01 -6.80 2.19
C TYR A 22 -2.32 -7.46 0.84
N ASP A 23 -1.65 -8.55 0.48
CA ASP A 23 -1.86 -9.25 -0.80
C ASP A 23 -3.31 -9.77 -0.94
N THR A 24 -3.88 -10.34 0.13
CA THR A 24 -5.22 -10.94 0.11
C THR A 24 -6.33 -9.89 0.02
N VAL A 25 -6.26 -8.83 0.82
CA VAL A 25 -7.27 -7.76 0.81
C VAL A 25 -7.16 -6.94 -0.48
N TYR A 26 -5.94 -6.76 -1.00
CA TYR A 26 -5.69 -6.03 -2.22
C TYR A 26 -6.22 -6.73 -3.46
N GLN A 27 -5.95 -8.03 -3.63
CA GLN A 27 -6.55 -8.82 -4.70
C GLN A 27 -8.09 -8.77 -4.65
N TYR A 28 -8.67 -8.83 -3.45
CA TYR A 28 -10.11 -8.95 -3.30
C TYR A 28 -10.87 -7.64 -3.51
N ARG A 29 -10.28 -6.49 -3.14
CA ARG A 29 -10.98 -5.20 -3.24
C ARG A 29 -10.85 -4.50 -4.59
N GLY A 30 -9.92 -4.91 -5.46
CA GLY A 30 -9.80 -4.38 -6.82
C GLY A 30 -9.59 -2.86 -6.90
N ILE A 31 -9.04 -2.23 -5.85
CA ILE A 31 -8.97 -0.77 -5.72
C ILE A 31 -7.81 -0.18 -6.54
N ARG A 32 -6.77 -0.98 -6.86
CA ARG A 32 -5.58 -0.54 -7.61
C ARG A 32 -5.90 0.17 -8.93
N ASN A 33 -6.84 -0.39 -9.68
CA ASN A 33 -7.11 -0.02 -11.08
C ASN A 33 -8.58 0.32 -11.31
N ARG A 34 -9.27 0.85 -10.29
CA ARG A 34 -10.69 1.15 -10.39
C ARG A 34 -10.91 2.63 -10.67
N ASN A 35 -11.68 2.93 -11.71
CA ASN A 35 -12.28 4.25 -11.88
C ASN A 35 -13.30 4.47 -10.75
N ILE A 36 -12.90 5.25 -9.75
CA ILE A 36 -13.73 5.61 -8.61
C ILE A 36 -14.26 7.03 -8.75
N TRP A 37 -15.50 7.25 -8.31
CA TRP A 37 -16.09 8.59 -8.26
C TRP A 37 -15.54 9.33 -7.02
N GLN A 38 -15.21 10.62 -7.16
CA GLN A 38 -14.56 11.40 -6.11
C GLN A 38 -15.52 11.83 -5.01
N ASP A 39 -15.99 10.89 -4.19
CA ASP A 39 -16.51 11.25 -2.87
C ASP A 39 -15.40 11.08 -1.81
N ARG A 40 -15.44 11.91 -0.76
CA ARG A 40 -14.39 11.93 0.28
C ARG A 40 -14.17 10.59 0.97
N SER A 41 -15.21 9.75 1.09
CA SER A 41 -15.11 8.44 1.71
C SER A 41 -14.39 7.45 0.78
N THR A 42 -14.63 7.57 -0.52
CA THR A 42 -14.01 6.76 -1.57
C THR A 42 -12.55 7.11 -1.83
N LEU A 43 -12.11 8.36 -1.58
CA LEU A 43 -10.69 8.76 -1.71
C LEU A 43 -9.84 8.46 -0.45
N ASN A 44 -10.46 8.45 0.74
CA ASN A 44 -9.75 8.22 1.99
C ASN A 44 -9.25 6.77 2.13
N ILE A 45 -9.99 5.81 1.56
CA ILE A 45 -9.60 4.39 1.56
C ILE A 45 -8.30 4.18 0.76
N PRO A 46 -8.18 4.62 -0.51
CA PRO A 46 -6.92 4.63 -1.25
C PRO A 46 -5.77 5.33 -0.50
N TRP A 47 -6.03 6.47 0.16
CA TRP A 47 -5.01 7.19 0.92
C TRP A 47 -4.44 6.35 2.08
N GLN A 48 -5.30 5.63 2.80
CA GLN A 48 -4.87 4.71 3.85
C GLN A 48 -3.99 3.58 3.30
N TYR A 49 -4.29 3.08 2.10
CA TYR A 49 -3.48 2.05 1.44
C TYR A 49 -2.15 2.58 0.91
N TYR A 50 -2.11 3.79 0.37
CA TYR A 50 -0.87 4.50 0.04
C TYR A 50 0.06 4.57 1.25
N ALA A 51 -0.44 5.07 2.39
CA ALA A 51 0.35 5.19 3.61
C ALA A 51 0.83 3.82 4.13
N LEU A 52 -0.02 2.78 4.04
CA LEU A 52 0.34 1.42 4.44
C LEU A 52 1.43 0.83 3.53
N ALA A 53 1.32 0.97 2.21
CA ALA A 53 2.29 0.44 1.26
C ALA A 53 3.68 1.08 1.45
N LEU A 54 3.74 2.39 1.68
CA LEU A 54 4.99 3.08 2.05
C LEU A 54 5.56 2.57 3.37
N GLN A 55 4.72 2.40 4.39
CA GLN A 55 5.21 1.91 5.66
C GLN A 55 5.74 0.46 5.55
N LEU A 56 5.11 -0.38 4.73
CA LEU A 56 5.56 -1.74 4.47
C LEU A 56 6.84 -1.80 3.64
N SER A 57 7.07 -0.87 2.69
CA SER A 57 8.31 -0.83 1.92
C SER A 57 9.52 -0.52 2.82
N ASP A 58 9.37 0.43 3.75
CA ASP A 58 10.38 0.75 4.76
C ASP A 58 10.65 -0.43 5.71
N VAL A 59 9.59 -1.11 6.14
CA VAL A 59 9.73 -2.31 6.99
C VAL A 59 10.43 -3.44 6.23
N ALA A 60 10.10 -3.65 4.95
CA ALA A 60 10.72 -4.68 4.11
C ALA A 60 12.23 -4.45 3.96
N ARG A 61 12.66 -3.21 3.73
CA ARG A 61 14.09 -2.83 3.69
C ARG A 61 14.78 -3.11 5.02
N ASN A 62 14.19 -2.67 6.13
CA ASN A 62 14.76 -2.88 7.46
C ASN A 62 14.84 -4.35 7.87
N ALA A 63 13.98 -5.19 7.30
CA ALA A 63 13.96 -6.63 7.53
C ALA A 63 14.91 -7.41 6.60
N ASN A 64 15.73 -6.74 5.78
CA ASN A 64 16.56 -7.35 4.73
C ASN A 64 15.77 -8.32 3.83
N LEU A 65 14.52 -7.97 3.53
CA LEU A 65 13.80 -8.66 2.46
C LEU A 65 14.47 -8.33 1.11
N PRO A 66 14.28 -9.18 0.10
CA PRO A 66 14.76 -8.89 -1.24
C PRO A 66 14.26 -7.53 -1.75
N ASP A 67 15.14 -6.78 -2.39
CA ASP A 67 14.87 -5.41 -2.87
C ASP A 67 13.66 -5.33 -3.80
N GLU A 68 13.35 -6.40 -4.54
CA GLU A 68 12.15 -6.44 -5.37
C GLU A 68 10.85 -6.31 -4.56
N VAL A 69 10.82 -6.76 -3.31
CA VAL A 69 9.64 -6.67 -2.45
C VAL A 69 9.39 -5.22 -2.05
N ALA A 70 10.43 -4.51 -1.62
CA ALA A 70 10.34 -3.10 -1.29
C ALA A 70 9.96 -2.26 -2.51
N ARG A 71 10.59 -2.50 -3.67
CA ARG A 71 10.27 -1.79 -4.92
C ARG A 71 8.85 -2.04 -5.40
N ARG A 72 8.33 -3.27 -5.27
CA ARG A 72 6.94 -3.58 -5.57
C ARG A 72 5.98 -2.78 -4.69
N LEU A 73 6.24 -2.73 -3.38
CA LEU A 73 5.41 -1.98 -2.42
C LEU A 73 5.44 -0.47 -2.68
N GLU A 74 6.58 0.08 -3.10
CA GLU A 74 6.67 1.48 -3.53
C GLU A 74 5.87 1.75 -4.82
N SER A 75 5.97 0.86 -5.80
CA SER A 75 5.16 0.94 -7.01
C SER A 75 3.67 0.88 -6.69
N ASP A 76 3.26 0.00 -5.77
CA ASP A 76 1.86 -0.07 -5.33
C ASP A 76 1.42 1.22 -4.62
N ALA A 77 2.30 1.81 -3.80
CA ALA A 77 2.02 3.09 -3.14
C ALA A 77 1.73 4.19 -4.17
N LEU A 78 2.54 4.30 -5.23
CA LEU A 78 2.33 5.27 -6.31
C LEU A 78 0.96 5.08 -6.99
N ASP A 79 0.57 3.84 -7.27
CA ASP A 79 -0.74 3.55 -7.86
C ASP A 79 -1.89 4.00 -6.93
N PHE A 80 -1.76 3.75 -5.62
CA PHE A 80 -2.74 4.21 -4.64
C PHE A 80 -2.78 5.72 -4.49
N GLN A 81 -1.64 6.40 -4.61
CA GLN A 81 -1.56 7.86 -4.54
C GLN A 81 -2.36 8.50 -5.67
N VAL A 82 -2.20 8.02 -6.91
CA VAL A 82 -2.97 8.49 -8.06
C VAL A 82 -4.48 8.36 -7.80
N VAL A 83 -4.90 7.22 -7.24
CA VAL A 83 -6.31 6.97 -6.91
C VAL A 83 -6.79 7.85 -5.74
N ALA A 84 -5.95 8.06 -4.72
CA ALA A 84 -6.26 8.89 -3.55
C ALA A 84 -6.36 10.38 -3.88
N GLU A 85 -5.59 10.87 -4.83
CA GLU A 85 -5.62 12.26 -5.33
C GLU A 85 -6.83 12.55 -6.22
N GLY A 86 -7.68 11.54 -6.49
CA GLY A 86 -8.87 11.69 -7.30
C GLY A 86 -9.00 10.74 -8.48
N GLY A 87 -7.99 9.89 -8.70
CA GLY A 87 -7.93 8.97 -9.82
C GLY A 87 -7.75 9.65 -11.18
N VAL A 88 -7.63 8.81 -12.21
CA VAL A 88 -7.40 9.24 -13.62
C VAL A 88 -8.49 10.18 -14.15
N ASN A 89 -9.69 10.14 -13.56
CA ASN A 89 -10.85 10.94 -13.98
C ASN A 89 -10.96 12.32 -13.32
N GLY A 90 -10.10 12.69 -12.37
CA GLY A 90 -10.11 14.05 -11.84
C GLY A 90 -8.77 14.72 -11.66
N THR A 91 -7.69 14.11 -12.16
CA THR A 91 -6.59 14.90 -12.72
C THR A 91 -7.03 15.37 -14.12
N PRO A 92 -7.22 16.67 -14.36
CA PRO A 92 -7.47 17.15 -15.72
C PRO A 92 -6.29 16.73 -16.60
N SER A 93 -6.54 15.98 -17.68
CA SER A 93 -5.52 15.72 -18.69
C SER A 93 -5.10 17.07 -19.29
N GLN A 94 -3.83 17.43 -19.12
CA GLN A 94 -3.21 18.51 -19.89
C GLN A 94 -2.96 18.06 -21.33
#